data_AF-A0A519UWT8-F1
#
_entry.id   AF-A0A519UWT8-F1
#
_cell.length_a   1.000
_cell.length_b   1.000
_cell.length_c   1.000
_cell.angle_alpha   90.00
_cell.angle_beta   90.00
_cell.angle_gamma   90.00
#
_symmetry.space_group_name_H-M   'P 1'
#
loop_
_entity.id
_entity.type
_entity.pdbx_description
1 polymer ?
#
loop_
_entity_poly.entity_id
_entity_poly.type
_entity_poly.pdbx_seq_one_letter_code
_entity_poly.pdbx_strand_id
1 'polypeptide(L)'
;MYSVTEISRQYQPAKVLLLFVSEAPGGDDKHFYLGNTNLFRTIYLAFSEVFGDFKSVEDFLQFFKGTGCFLEHLTCTPIDKSSVKIRKNQRQGGIEQLAHKIRTYQPRLIMILMKSIEQEVKESIDLSGLSF
;
A
#
# COMPACT_ATOMS: atom_id res chain seq x y z
N MET A 1 1.60 -21.71 7.86
CA MET A 1 0.59 -20.62 7.79
C MET A 1 1.36 -19.34 7.99
N TYR A 2 1.59 -18.57 6.92
CA TYR A 2 2.33 -17.31 7.02
C TYR A 2 1.49 -16.31 7.82
N SER A 3 2.11 -15.54 8.72
CA SER A 3 1.40 -14.42 9.32
C SER A 3 1.03 -13.43 8.21
N VAL A 4 -0.10 -12.74 8.35
CA VAL A 4 -0.53 -11.70 7.39
C VAL A 4 0.56 -10.64 7.15
N THR A 5 1.48 -10.47 8.11
CA THR A 5 2.66 -9.60 8.00
C THR A 5 3.73 -10.07 7.01
N GLU A 6 3.71 -11.32 6.55
CA GLU A 6 4.74 -11.88 5.65
C GLU A 6 4.29 -11.98 4.19
N ILE A 7 2.97 -11.98 3.92
CA ILE A 7 2.45 -12.19 2.56
C ILE A 7 2.92 -11.10 1.59
N SER A 8 3.06 -9.85 2.05
CA SER A 8 3.54 -8.73 1.23
C SER A 8 4.93 -9.02 0.63
N ARG A 9 5.81 -9.74 1.34
CA ARG A 9 7.15 -10.05 0.85
C ARG A 9 7.11 -10.97 -0.39
N GLN A 10 6.12 -11.83 -0.50
CA GLN A 10 5.97 -12.74 -1.65
C GLN A 10 5.66 -11.97 -2.95
N TYR A 11 4.95 -10.85 -2.80
CA TYR A 11 4.53 -9.99 -3.92
C TYR A 11 5.38 -8.74 -4.08
N GLN A 12 6.47 -8.60 -3.32
CA GLN A 12 7.42 -7.51 -3.54
C GLN A 12 8.13 -7.70 -4.89
N PRO A 13 8.07 -6.71 -5.80
CA PRO A 13 8.77 -6.79 -7.07
C PRO A 13 10.29 -6.64 -6.89
N ALA A 14 11.07 -7.06 -7.88
CA ALA A 14 12.52 -6.87 -7.88
C ALA A 14 12.93 -5.39 -7.80
N LYS A 15 12.11 -4.51 -8.41
CA LYS A 15 12.20 -3.06 -8.28
C LYS A 15 10.80 -2.48 -8.13
N VAL A 16 10.57 -1.71 -7.08
CA VAL A 16 9.32 -0.98 -6.89
C VAL A 16 9.35 0.24 -7.80
N LEU A 17 8.48 0.29 -8.81
CA LEU A 17 8.33 1.43 -9.71
C LEU A 17 7.17 2.32 -9.27
N LEU A 18 6.02 1.71 -8.97
CA LEU A 18 4.85 2.38 -8.42
C LEU A 18 4.58 1.87 -7.00
N LEU A 19 4.73 2.75 -6.02
CA LEU A 19 4.35 2.47 -4.64
C LEU A 19 2.95 2.99 -4.38
N PHE A 20 2.00 2.09 -4.22
CA PHE A 20 0.64 2.39 -3.80
C PHE A 20 0.62 2.54 -2.28
N VAL A 21 0.11 3.66 -1.77
CA VAL A 21 0.05 3.93 -0.32
C VAL A 21 -1.40 4.06 0.11
N SER A 22 -1.81 3.17 1.02
CA SER A 22 -3.08 3.25 1.73
C SER A 22 -2.88 3.60 3.20
N GLU A 23 -3.96 3.82 3.94
CA GLU A 23 -3.90 4.30 5.31
C GLU A 23 -3.34 3.27 6.30
N ALA A 24 -3.97 2.09 6.39
CA ALA A 24 -3.67 1.09 7.41
C ALA A 24 -4.10 -0.29 6.89
N PRO A 25 -3.48 -1.38 7.40
CA PRO A 25 -3.96 -2.73 7.12
C PRO A 25 -5.39 -2.94 7.66
N GLY A 26 -6.05 -3.96 7.11
CA GLY A 26 -7.32 -4.46 7.64
C GLY A 26 -7.13 -5.23 8.95
N GLY A 27 -8.20 -5.86 9.45
CA GLY A 27 -8.10 -6.82 10.55
C GLY A 27 -7.29 -8.06 10.16
N ASP A 28 -7.11 -8.98 11.11
CA ASP A 28 -6.21 -10.14 10.99
C ASP A 28 -6.53 -11.10 9.84
N ASP A 29 -7.72 -11.03 9.25
CA ASP A 29 -8.17 -11.85 8.13
C ASP A 29 -8.16 -11.12 6.78
N LYS A 30 -7.87 -9.81 6.76
CA LYS A 30 -8.01 -8.95 5.57
C LYS A 30 -6.67 -8.40 5.10
N HIS A 31 -6.28 -8.78 3.89
CA HIS A 31 -5.04 -8.31 3.29
C HIS A 31 -5.19 -8.11 1.77
N PHE A 32 -4.54 -7.08 1.22
CA PHE A 32 -4.60 -6.81 -0.22
C PHE A 32 -4.17 -8.02 -1.05
N TYR A 33 -3.01 -8.61 -0.73
CA TYR A 33 -2.48 -9.79 -1.41
C TYR A 33 -3.24 -11.11 -1.14
N LEU A 34 -4.31 -11.09 -0.33
CA LEU A 34 -5.25 -12.22 -0.24
C LEU A 34 -6.44 -12.06 -1.19
N GLY A 35 -6.53 -10.96 -1.93
CA GLY A 35 -7.64 -10.69 -2.84
C GLY A 35 -8.97 -10.35 -2.13
N ASN A 36 -8.96 -10.20 -0.80
CA ASN A 36 -10.17 -10.21 0.02
C ASN A 36 -10.52 -8.84 0.65
N THR A 37 -10.02 -7.75 0.08
CA THR A 37 -10.29 -6.38 0.55
C THR A 37 -11.00 -5.55 -0.51
N ASN A 38 -11.76 -4.54 -0.07
CA ASN A 38 -12.33 -3.55 -1.00
C ASN A 38 -11.23 -2.82 -1.78
N LEU A 39 -10.08 -2.57 -1.14
CA LEU A 39 -8.91 -1.97 -1.77
C LEU A 39 -8.41 -2.80 -2.95
N PHE A 40 -8.27 -4.12 -2.73
CA PHE A 40 -7.92 -5.06 -3.79
C PHE A 40 -8.92 -4.98 -4.94
N ARG A 41 -10.22 -5.11 -4.65
CA ARG A 41 -11.26 -5.09 -5.68
C ARG A 41 -11.22 -3.81 -6.50
N THR A 42 -11.04 -2.65 -5.88
CA THR A 42 -10.96 -1.37 -6.59
C THR A 42 -9.76 -1.29 -7.51
N ILE A 43 -8.56 -1.70 -7.05
CA ILE A 43 -7.35 -1.68 -7.88
C ILE A 43 -7.46 -2.73 -9.01
N TYR A 44 -7.93 -3.94 -8.68
CA TYR A 44 -8.17 -5.01 -9.66
C TYR A 44 -9.06 -4.51 -10.81
N LEU A 45 -10.22 -3.91 -10.50
CA LEU A 45 -11.14 -3.40 -11.50
C LEU A 45 -10.53 -2.29 -12.36
N ALA A 46 -9.81 -1.35 -11.75
CA ALA A 46 -9.13 -0.27 -12.49
C ALA A 46 -8.06 -0.81 -13.46
N PHE A 47 -7.35 -1.87 -13.07
CA PHE A 47 -6.40 -2.55 -13.95
C PHE A 47 -7.11 -3.36 -15.03
N SER A 48 -8.19 -4.06 -14.69
CA SER A 48 -8.99 -4.83 -15.66
C SER A 48 -9.59 -3.96 -16.75
N GLU A 49 -9.99 -2.73 -16.44
CA GLU A 49 -10.52 -1.77 -17.41
C GLU A 49 -9.49 -1.40 -18.50
N VAL A 50 -8.19 -1.38 -18.14
CA VAL A 50 -7.11 -0.97 -19.06
C VAL A 50 -6.42 -2.17 -19.72
N PHE A 51 -6.22 -3.26 -18.99
CA PHE A 51 -5.42 -4.41 -19.41
C PHE A 51 -6.25 -5.66 -19.76
N GLY A 52 -7.57 -5.60 -19.58
CA GLY A 52 -8.46 -6.74 -19.74
C GLY A 52 -8.60 -7.59 -18.47
N ASP A 53 -9.52 -8.56 -18.49
CA ASP A 53 -9.80 -9.41 -17.35
C ASP A 53 -8.64 -10.37 -17.03
N PHE A 54 -8.39 -10.56 -15.73
CA PHE A 54 -7.43 -11.55 -15.22
C PHE A 54 -8.14 -12.87 -14.93
N LYS A 55 -7.41 -13.98 -15.10
CA LYS A 55 -7.98 -15.33 -14.93
C LYS A 55 -8.24 -15.68 -13.47
N SER A 56 -7.53 -15.04 -12.56
CA SER A 56 -7.62 -15.27 -11.12
C SER A 56 -7.01 -14.11 -10.34
N VAL A 57 -7.21 -14.11 -9.01
CA VAL A 57 -6.50 -13.20 -8.09
C VAL A 57 -4.99 -13.34 -8.23
N GLU A 58 -4.49 -14.57 -8.31
CA GLU A 58 -3.06 -14.84 -8.46
C GLU A 58 -2.50 -14.27 -9.77
N ASP A 59 -3.22 -14.46 -10.88
CA ASP A 59 -2.86 -13.93 -12.19
C ASP A 59 -2.70 -12.40 -12.16
N PHE A 60 -3.67 -11.72 -11.53
CA PHE A 60 -3.58 -10.28 -11.30
C PHE A 60 -2.40 -9.89 -10.39
N LEU A 61 -2.19 -10.58 -9.27
CA LEU A 61 -1.12 -10.23 -8.34
C LEU A 61 0.27 -10.44 -8.95
N GLN A 62 0.45 -11.47 -9.77
CA GLN A 62 1.68 -11.66 -10.54
C GLN A 62 1.86 -10.57 -11.60
N PHE A 63 0.79 -10.16 -12.28
CA PHE A 63 0.84 -9.01 -13.20
C PHE A 63 1.19 -7.70 -12.47
N PHE A 64 0.55 -7.43 -11.34
CA PHE A 64 0.79 -6.26 -10.49
C PHE A 64 2.25 -6.21 -10.02
N LYS A 65 2.79 -7.34 -9.54
CA LYS A 65 4.21 -7.49 -9.21
C LYS A 65 5.11 -7.31 -10.44
N GLY A 66 4.77 -7.93 -11.57
CA GLY A 66 5.56 -7.89 -12.81
C GLY A 66 5.71 -6.48 -13.39
N THR A 67 4.72 -5.61 -13.17
CA THR A 67 4.77 -4.19 -13.56
C THR A 67 5.54 -3.29 -12.58
N GLY A 68 6.09 -3.87 -11.50
CA GLY A 68 6.80 -3.13 -10.47
C GLY A 68 5.88 -2.40 -9.49
N CYS A 69 4.58 -2.74 -9.46
CA CYS A 69 3.64 -2.18 -8.50
C CYS A 69 3.77 -2.88 -7.15
N PHE A 70 3.66 -2.11 -6.07
CA PHE A 70 3.67 -2.63 -4.70
C PHE A 70 2.77 -1.80 -3.80
N LEU A 71 2.02 -2.45 -2.90
CA LEU A 71 1.20 -1.78 -1.89
C LEU A 71 1.92 -1.72 -0.54
N GLU A 72 1.91 -0.54 0.05
CA GLU A 72 2.23 -0.31 1.45
C GLU A 72 1.12 0.46 2.18
N HIS A 73 1.21 0.42 3.51
CA HIS A 73 0.36 1.17 4.41
C HIS A 73 1.16 2.27 5.10
N LEU A 74 0.53 3.43 5.34
CA LEU A 74 1.09 4.50 6.15
C LEU A 74 1.35 4.01 7.59
N THR A 75 0.42 3.25 8.17
CA THR A 75 0.61 2.60 9.48
C THR A 75 0.83 1.09 9.33
N CYS A 76 1.64 0.47 10.19
CA CYS A 76 1.80 -0.99 10.18
C CYS A 76 0.73 -1.76 10.97
N THR A 77 -0.10 -1.07 11.74
CA THR A 77 -1.19 -1.68 12.49
C THR A 77 -2.53 -1.08 12.10
N PRO A 78 -3.64 -1.81 12.30
CA PRO A 78 -4.98 -1.27 12.16
C PRO A 78 -5.14 -0.04 13.05
N ILE A 79 -5.82 0.98 12.53
CA ILE A 79 -6.07 2.23 13.27
C ILE A 79 -7.49 2.28 13.80
N ASP A 80 -7.66 3.04 14.88
CA ASP A 80 -8.96 3.32 15.46
C ASP A 80 -9.68 4.40 14.62
N LYS A 81 -10.88 4.07 14.17
CA LYS A 81 -11.72 4.95 13.33
C LYS A 81 -12.84 5.62 14.12
N SER A 82 -12.97 5.34 15.43
CA SER A 82 -14.01 5.91 16.29
C SER A 82 -13.82 7.40 16.56
N SER A 83 -12.58 7.90 16.47
CA SER A 83 -12.23 9.30 16.73
C SER A 83 -11.31 9.87 15.67
N VAL A 84 -11.71 11.01 15.09
CA VAL A 84 -10.90 11.74 14.10
C VAL A 84 -9.53 12.14 14.68
N LYS A 85 -9.50 12.53 15.96
CA LYS A 85 -8.26 12.93 16.64
C LYS A 85 -7.30 11.74 16.83
N ILE A 86 -7.81 10.60 17.28
CA ILE A 86 -7.01 9.37 17.45
C ILE A 86 -6.48 8.91 16.10
N ARG A 87 -7.35 8.84 15.09
CA ARG A 87 -6.99 8.47 13.71
C ARG A 87 -5.88 9.36 13.15
N LYS A 88 -5.96 10.68 13.35
CA LYS A 88 -4.92 11.63 12.93
C LYS A 88 -3.60 11.36 13.65
N ASN A 89 -3.60 11.20 14.97
CA ASN A 89 -2.39 10.92 15.73
C ASN A 89 -1.73 9.59 15.29
N GLN A 90 -2.53 8.56 15.00
CA GLN A 90 -2.01 7.27 14.52
C GLN A 90 -1.39 7.37 13.13
N ARG A 91 -1.98 8.16 12.22
CA ARG A 91 -1.39 8.44 10.90
C ARG A 91 -0.06 9.17 11.02
N GLN A 92 0.01 10.18 11.90
CA GLN A 92 1.25 10.90 12.18
C GLN A 92 2.34 9.97 12.71
N GLY A 93 1.98 9.02 13.57
CA GLY A 93 2.92 7.98 14.04
C GLY A 93 3.43 7.03 12.95
N GLY A 94 2.79 6.98 11.78
CA GLY A 94 3.22 6.16 10.63
C GLY A 94 4.27 6.81 9.73
N ILE A 95 4.50 8.12 9.85
CA ILE A 95 5.32 8.91 8.93
C ILE A 95 6.76 8.37 8.82
N GLU A 96 7.43 8.18 9.96
CA GLU A 96 8.83 7.72 9.98
C GLU A 96 9.00 6.35 9.33
N GLN A 97 8.04 5.46 9.59
CA GLN A 97 8.07 4.12 9.06
C GLN A 97 7.82 4.09 7.54
N LEU A 98 6.87 4.88 7.06
CA LEU A 98 6.64 5.02 5.62
C LEU A 98 7.84 5.69 4.94
N ALA A 99 8.44 6.71 5.56
CA ALA A 99 9.66 7.35 5.06
C ALA A 99 10.82 6.36 4.91
N HIS A 100 11.00 5.46 5.89
CA HIS A 100 11.99 4.38 5.80
C HIS A 100 11.70 3.44 4.62
N LYS A 101 10.44 3.02 4.43
CA LYS A 101 10.02 2.18 3.30
C LYS A 101 10.26 2.87 1.95
N ILE A 102 9.87 4.14 1.82
CA ILE A 102 10.09 4.94 0.60
C ILE A 102 11.59 5.00 0.28
N ARG A 103 12.44 5.26 1.28
CA ARG A 103 13.91 5.29 1.11
C ARG A 103 14.48 3.93 0.67
N THR A 104 13.97 2.84 1.24
CA THR A 104 14.41 1.48 0.92
C THR A 104 13.98 1.06 -0.48
N TYR A 105 12.74 1.35 -0.86
CA TYR A 105 12.20 0.93 -2.15
C TYR A 105 12.62 1.86 -3.31
N GLN A 106 12.93 3.12 -3.02
CA GLN A 106 13.21 4.17 -4.01
C GLN A 106 12.24 4.13 -5.22
N PRO A 107 10.92 4.23 -4.97
CA PRO A 107 9.95 4.13 -6.05
C PRO A 107 10.09 5.32 -7.01
N ARG A 108 9.70 5.11 -8.27
CA ARG A 108 9.67 6.21 -9.26
C ARG A 108 8.44 7.09 -9.07
N LEU A 109 7.32 6.51 -8.67
CA LEU A 109 6.04 7.18 -8.46
C LEU A 109 5.38 6.64 -7.19
N ILE A 110 4.71 7.52 -6.46
CA ILE A 110 3.89 7.17 -5.30
C ILE A 110 2.43 7.48 -5.63
N MET A 111 1.56 6.47 -5.52
CA MET A 111 0.11 6.62 -5.70
C MET A 111 -0.59 6.61 -4.35
N ILE A 112 -1.10 7.78 -3.95
CA ILE A 112 -1.83 7.95 -2.69
C ILE A 112 -3.29 7.55 -2.89
N LEU A 113 -3.75 6.49 -2.21
CA LEU A 113 -5.08 5.91 -2.44
C LEU A 113 -6.21 6.62 -1.68
N MET A 114 -5.87 7.51 -0.77
CA MET A 114 -6.84 8.29 0.00
C MET A 114 -6.38 9.74 0.13
N LYS A 115 -7.17 10.70 -0.36
CA LYS A 115 -6.85 12.14 -0.23
C LYS A 115 -6.61 12.56 1.22
N SER A 116 -7.28 11.92 2.18
CA SER A 116 -7.17 12.26 3.60
C SER A 116 -5.83 11.91 4.27
N ILE A 117 -4.94 11.16 3.61
CA ILE A 117 -3.59 10.86 4.12
C ILE A 117 -2.50 11.58 3.33
N GLU A 118 -2.87 12.45 2.38
CA GLU A 118 -1.93 13.09 1.47
C GLU A 118 -0.84 13.86 2.22
N GLN A 119 -1.22 14.56 3.29
CA GLN A 119 -0.29 15.35 4.09
C GLN A 119 0.78 14.45 4.72
N GLU A 120 0.38 13.38 5.41
CA GLU A 120 1.30 12.48 6.09
C GLU A 120 2.19 11.72 5.08
N VAL A 121 1.69 11.41 3.89
CA VAL A 121 2.51 10.81 2.83
C VAL A 121 3.52 11.80 2.26
N LYS A 122 3.15 13.08 2.06
CA LYS A 122 4.11 14.12 1.64
C LYS A 122 5.21 14.32 2.69
N GLU A 123 4.85 14.39 3.96
CA GLU A 123 5.82 14.46 5.07
C GLU A 123 6.75 13.24 5.08
N SER A 124 6.21 12.05 4.76
CA SER A 124 7.03 10.81 4.63
C SER A 124 7.99 10.86 3.45
N ILE A 125 7.58 11.46 2.32
CA ILE A 125 8.43 11.68 1.14
C ILE A 125 9.57 12.63 1.50
N ASP A 126 9.27 13.78 2.09
CA ASP A 126 10.28 14.77 2.48
C ASP A 126 11.30 14.15 3.44
N LEU A 127 10.83 13.40 4.45
CA LEU A 127 11.68 12.70 5.41
C LEU A 127 12.51 11.56 4.77
N SER A 128 12.01 10.93 3.69
CA SER A 128 12.72 9.87 3.00
C SER A 128 13.99 10.36 2.30
N GLY A 129 14.03 11.65 1.92
CA GLY A 129 15.10 12.26 1.14
C GLY A 129 15.01 12.02 -0.37
N LEU A 130 13.92 11.42 -0.85
CA LEU A 130 13.63 11.29 -2.28
C LEU A 130 12.90 12.53 -2.81
N SER A 131 13.17 12.88 -4.07
CA SER A 131 12.43 13.88 -4.84
C SER A 131 11.66 13.20 -5.97
N PHE A 132 10.45 13.68 -6.24
CA PHE A 132 9.53 13.15 -7.26
C PHE A 132 9.17 14.24 -8.27
#